data_AF-V5G354-F1
#
_entry.id   AF-V5G354-F1
#
_cell.length_a   1.000
_cell.length_b   1.000
_cell.length_c   1.000
_cell.angle_alpha   90.00
_cell.angle_beta   90.00
_cell.angle_gamma   90.00
#
_symmetry.space_group_name_H-M   'P 1'
#
loop_
_entity.id
_entity.type
_entity.pdbx_description
1 polymer ?
#
loop_
_entity_poly.entity_id
_entity_poly.type
_entity_poly.pdbx_seq_one_letter_code
_entity_poly.pdbx_strand_id
1 'polypeptide(L)'
;MGEPYSNMELASFMSCSKGYMGECGLRGGYAEVINMDPKVKAMYLKAISAMLCPTVLGQACLDTVMNVPTKGEPSYDLYIKEKTDVLSSLKLRAKMVAETFNSIEGFSCNPVQGAMYAFPQMKLPPKAIEAAKKAGKEPDAFYAFELLEATGICIVPGSGFGQQPGTYHFRTTILPQPDKLKAMLDKFAEFHAIFLQKYK
;
A
#
# COMPACT_ATOMS: atom_id res chain seq x y z
N MET A 1 24.96 -3.60 -10.95
CA MET A 1 24.71 -2.18 -11.32
C MET A 1 25.89 -1.70 -12.15
N GLY A 2 25.69 -0.85 -13.16
CA GLY A 2 26.80 -0.24 -13.89
C GLY A 2 27.52 0.82 -13.06
N GLU A 3 28.68 1.29 -13.55
CA GLU A 3 29.35 2.49 -13.01
C GLU A 3 28.38 3.70 -13.01
N PRO A 4 28.40 4.57 -11.97
CA PRO A 4 29.31 4.59 -10.81
C PRO A 4 28.85 3.76 -9.60
N TYR A 5 27.78 2.98 -9.74
CA TYR A 5 27.12 2.29 -8.61
C TYR A 5 27.56 0.84 -8.42
N SER A 6 28.49 0.35 -9.24
CA SER A 6 28.99 -1.04 -9.24
C SER A 6 29.52 -1.49 -7.88
N ASN A 7 30.10 -0.57 -7.10
CA ASN A 7 30.67 -0.82 -5.77
C ASN A 7 29.76 -0.40 -4.60
N MET A 8 28.54 0.09 -4.88
CA MET A 8 27.63 0.55 -3.83
C MET A 8 27.09 -0.64 -3.02
N GLU A 9 27.05 -0.50 -1.70
CA GLU A 9 26.37 -1.43 -0.81
C GLU A 9 24.86 -1.42 -1.09
N LEU A 10 24.28 -2.58 -1.34
CA LEU A 10 22.86 -2.71 -1.68
C LEU A 10 22.23 -3.88 -0.91
N ALA A 11 21.07 -3.63 -0.32
CA ALA A 11 20.19 -4.67 0.20
C ALA A 11 18.82 -4.59 -0.50
N SER A 12 18.48 -5.64 -1.26
CA SER A 12 17.23 -5.76 -2.00
C SER A 12 16.29 -6.71 -1.28
N PHE A 13 15.09 -6.25 -0.94
CA PHE A 13 14.11 -7.02 -0.17
C PHE A 13 12.97 -7.53 -1.07
N MET A 14 12.58 -8.77 -0.86
CA MET A 14 11.40 -9.37 -1.47
C MET A 14 10.53 -10.03 -0.40
N SER A 15 9.22 -9.90 -0.52
CA SER A 15 8.26 -10.59 0.33
C SER A 15 7.18 -11.28 -0.48
N CYS A 16 6.81 -12.50 -0.06
CA CYS A 16 5.70 -13.26 -0.63
C CYS A 16 4.33 -12.64 -0.31
N SER A 17 4.27 -11.70 0.63
CA SER A 17 3.01 -11.14 1.17
C SER A 17 2.28 -10.18 0.24
N LYS A 18 2.83 -9.85 -0.94
CA LYS A 18 2.35 -8.76 -1.81
C LYS A 18 2.32 -9.20 -3.27
N GLY A 19 1.73 -8.35 -4.11
CA GLY A 19 1.58 -8.62 -5.54
C GLY A 19 0.40 -9.55 -5.83
N TYR A 20 0.43 -10.20 -7.00
CA TYR A 20 -0.61 -11.13 -7.44
C TYR A 20 -0.56 -12.48 -6.71
N MET A 21 0.59 -12.84 -6.11
CA MET A 21 0.71 -14.03 -5.26
C MET A 21 0.04 -13.80 -3.91
N GLY A 22 0.34 -12.68 -3.24
CA GLY A 22 -0.48 -12.20 -2.12
C GLY A 22 -0.53 -13.11 -0.88
N GLU A 23 0.51 -13.90 -0.64
CA GLU A 23 0.56 -14.95 0.40
C GLU A 23 0.88 -14.39 1.80
N CYS A 24 0.15 -13.34 2.20
CA CYS A 24 0.30 -12.75 3.52
C CYS A 24 -0.12 -13.76 4.61
N GLY A 25 0.58 -13.75 5.74
CA GLY A 25 0.37 -14.73 6.82
C GLY A 25 1.35 -15.90 6.80
N LEU A 26 1.83 -16.34 5.63
CA LEU A 26 2.88 -17.37 5.52
C LEU A 26 4.28 -16.86 5.90
N ARG A 27 4.44 -15.53 5.98
CA ARG A 27 5.68 -14.85 6.43
C ARG A 27 6.94 -15.26 5.66
N GLY A 28 6.82 -15.46 4.34
CA GLY A 28 7.93 -15.70 3.43
C GLY A 28 8.54 -14.41 2.86
N GLY A 29 9.88 -14.41 2.68
CA GLY A 29 10.64 -13.33 2.08
C GLY A 29 12.15 -13.54 2.19
N TYR A 30 12.92 -12.72 1.46
CA TYR A 30 14.39 -12.72 1.53
C TYR A 30 14.95 -11.31 1.40
N ALA A 31 16.23 -11.18 1.74
CA ALA A 31 17.06 -10.02 1.39
C ALA A 31 18.30 -10.50 0.63
N GLU A 32 18.54 -9.94 -0.55
CA GLU A 32 19.81 -10.07 -1.27
C GLU A 32 20.72 -8.92 -0.86
N VAL A 33 21.95 -9.23 -0.45
CA VAL A 33 22.92 -8.23 0.00
C VAL A 33 24.17 -8.28 -0.86
N ILE A 34 24.49 -7.16 -1.51
CA ILE A 34 25.60 -7.02 -2.45
C ILE A 34 26.56 -5.94 -1.93
N ASN A 35 27.86 -6.17 -2.08
CA ASN A 35 28.96 -5.25 -1.73
C ASN A 35 29.06 -4.79 -0.27
N MET A 36 28.25 -5.33 0.65
CA MET A 36 28.28 -4.93 2.06
C MET A 36 29.67 -5.08 2.68
N ASP A 37 30.10 -4.06 3.42
CA ASP A 37 31.36 -4.03 4.15
C ASP A 37 31.53 -5.32 4.98
N PRO A 38 32.69 -6.01 4.89
CA PRO A 38 32.87 -7.29 5.55
C PRO A 38 32.65 -7.27 7.07
N LYS A 39 32.99 -6.16 7.76
CA LYS A 39 32.78 -6.03 9.21
C LYS A 39 31.29 -5.87 9.52
N VAL A 40 30.57 -5.10 8.70
CA VAL A 40 29.11 -4.97 8.83
C VAL A 40 28.42 -6.31 8.56
N LYS A 41 28.83 -7.02 7.49
CA LYS A 41 28.30 -8.36 7.15
C LYS A 41 28.54 -9.37 8.28
N ALA A 42 29.71 -9.35 8.92
CA ALA A 42 30.00 -10.20 10.07
C ALA A 42 29.05 -9.92 11.25
N MET A 43 28.77 -8.64 11.54
CA MET A 43 27.81 -8.26 12.58
C MET A 43 26.37 -8.65 12.22
N TYR A 44 25.98 -8.48 10.95
CA TYR A 44 24.68 -8.91 10.45
C TYR A 44 24.47 -10.42 10.60
N LEU A 45 25.42 -11.24 10.14
CA LEU A 45 25.36 -12.70 10.28
C LEU A 45 25.32 -13.15 11.74
N LYS A 46 26.11 -12.50 12.60
CA LYS A 46 26.07 -12.74 14.05
C LYS A 46 24.67 -12.43 14.62
N ALA A 47 24.10 -11.29 14.27
CA ALA A 47 22.78 -10.88 14.75
C ALA A 47 21.67 -11.86 14.33
N ILE A 48 21.63 -12.26 13.05
CA ILE A 48 20.58 -13.17 12.56
C ILE A 48 20.74 -14.60 13.08
N SER A 49 21.98 -15.06 13.36
CA SER A 49 22.22 -16.40 13.90
C SER A 49 21.61 -16.61 15.29
N ALA A 50 21.40 -15.52 16.05
CA ALA A 50 20.72 -15.56 17.34
C ALA A 50 19.19 -15.77 17.23
N MET A 51 18.61 -15.62 16.03
CA MET A 51 17.15 -15.70 15.80
C MET A 51 16.70 -17.08 15.28
N LEU A 52 17.51 -18.14 15.44
CA LEU A 52 17.30 -19.46 14.83
C LEU A 52 17.19 -19.37 13.30
N CYS A 53 16.05 -19.74 12.72
CA CYS A 53 15.78 -19.65 11.29
C CYS A 53 14.31 -19.25 11.01
N PRO A 54 14.00 -18.73 9.81
CA PRO A 54 12.63 -18.46 9.40
C PRO A 54 11.78 -19.75 9.35
N THR A 55 10.46 -19.62 9.50
CA THR A 55 9.56 -20.78 9.45
C THR A 55 9.70 -21.55 8.13
N VAL A 56 9.65 -22.88 8.21
CA VAL A 56 9.75 -23.75 7.02
C VAL A 56 8.62 -23.46 6.02
N LEU A 57 7.41 -23.15 6.50
CA LEU A 57 6.29 -22.77 5.62
C LEU A 57 6.57 -21.46 4.86
N GLY A 58 7.15 -20.46 5.53
CA GLY A 58 7.56 -19.21 4.87
C GLY A 58 8.67 -19.43 3.84
N GLN A 59 9.62 -20.33 4.12
CA GLN A 59 10.68 -20.71 3.17
C GLN A 59 10.13 -21.49 1.98
N ALA A 60 9.21 -22.44 2.19
CA ALA A 60 8.55 -23.19 1.13
C ALA A 60 7.69 -22.28 0.23
N CYS A 61 6.93 -21.37 0.83
CA CYS A 61 6.19 -20.34 0.10
C CYS A 61 7.13 -19.49 -0.77
N LEU A 62 8.27 -19.07 -0.21
CA LEU A 62 9.26 -18.33 -0.97
C LEU A 62 9.76 -19.09 -2.20
N ASP A 63 10.08 -20.38 -2.05
CA ASP A 63 10.51 -21.21 -3.16
C ASP A 63 9.46 -21.26 -4.27
N THR A 64 8.19 -21.50 -3.92
CA THR A 64 7.08 -21.53 -4.89
C THR A 64 6.82 -20.20 -5.60
N VAL A 65 7.01 -19.07 -4.89
CA VAL A 65 6.81 -17.73 -5.47
C VAL A 65 7.94 -17.36 -6.44
N MET A 66 9.14 -17.88 -6.21
CA MET A 66 10.31 -17.63 -7.07
C MET A 66 10.43 -18.60 -8.23
N ASN A 67 9.95 -19.83 -8.05
CA ASN A 67 10.00 -20.92 -9.04
C ASN A 67 8.62 -21.13 -9.68
N VAL A 68 8.21 -20.16 -10.50
CA VAL A 68 6.91 -20.18 -11.18
C VAL A 68 6.95 -21.09 -12.41
N PRO A 69 5.79 -21.61 -12.88
CA PRO A 69 5.75 -22.43 -14.08
C PRO A 69 6.40 -21.74 -15.29
N THR A 70 7.12 -22.52 -16.08
CA THR A 70 7.85 -22.10 -17.28
C THR A 70 7.19 -22.63 -18.55
N LYS A 71 7.50 -22.00 -19.68
CA LYS A 71 6.84 -22.32 -20.96
C LYS A 71 7.10 -23.79 -21.33
N GLY A 72 6.01 -24.54 -21.54
CA GLY A 72 6.04 -25.97 -21.84
C GLY A 72 5.62 -26.86 -20.66
N GLU A 73 5.52 -26.31 -19.45
CA GLU A 73 4.99 -27.04 -18.30
C GLU A 73 3.45 -27.06 -18.30
N PRO A 74 2.82 -28.12 -17.73
CA PRO A 74 1.38 -28.33 -17.83
C PRO A 74 0.51 -27.18 -17.30
N SER A 75 0.98 -26.46 -16.28
CA SER A 75 0.23 -25.37 -15.64
C SER A 75 0.59 -23.98 -16.15
N TYR A 76 1.53 -23.84 -17.09
CA TYR A 76 2.05 -22.54 -17.54
C TYR A 76 0.97 -21.61 -18.06
N ASP A 77 0.16 -22.08 -19.01
CA ASP A 77 -0.86 -21.24 -19.66
C ASP A 77 -1.93 -20.80 -18.66
N LEU A 78 -2.32 -21.70 -17.74
CA LEU A 78 -3.26 -21.38 -16.67
C LEU A 78 -2.67 -20.32 -15.72
N TYR A 79 -1.43 -20.51 -15.26
CA TYR A 79 -0.74 -19.58 -14.38
C TYR A 79 -0.61 -18.17 -15.00
N ILE A 80 -0.22 -18.08 -16.26
CA ILE A 80 -0.11 -16.80 -16.98
C ILE A 80 -1.47 -16.12 -17.10
N LYS A 81 -2.53 -16.88 -17.40
CA LYS A 81 -3.89 -16.36 -17.46
C LYS A 81 -4.32 -15.78 -16.11
N GLU A 82 -4.20 -16.55 -15.03
CA GLU A 82 -4.62 -16.12 -13.69
C GLU A 82 -3.84 -14.90 -13.19
N LYS A 83 -2.51 -14.91 -13.35
CA LYS A 83 -1.66 -13.75 -13.05
C LYS A 83 -2.12 -12.51 -13.80
N THR A 84 -2.39 -12.65 -15.10
CA THR A 84 -2.80 -11.53 -15.96
C THR A 84 -4.18 -11.00 -15.55
N ASP A 85 -5.12 -11.87 -15.22
CA ASP A 85 -6.46 -11.52 -14.77
C ASP A 85 -6.41 -10.73 -13.44
N VAL A 86 -5.62 -11.21 -12.47
CA VAL A 86 -5.43 -10.52 -11.18
C VAL A 86 -4.81 -9.15 -11.37
N LEU A 87 -3.73 -9.03 -12.15
CA LEU A 87 -3.06 -7.75 -12.40
C LEU A 87 -3.95 -6.77 -13.18
N SER A 88 -4.73 -7.26 -14.15
CA SER A 88 -5.69 -6.45 -14.90
C SER A 88 -6.81 -5.92 -14.01
N SER A 89 -7.33 -6.77 -13.12
CA SER A 89 -8.33 -6.36 -12.12
C SER A 89 -7.78 -5.32 -11.15
N LEU A 90 -6.52 -5.46 -10.70
CA LEU A 90 -5.86 -4.45 -9.86
C LEU A 90 -5.68 -3.12 -10.61
N LYS A 91 -5.26 -3.16 -11.87
CA LYS A 91 -5.13 -1.96 -12.72
C LYS A 91 -6.46 -1.22 -12.89
N LEU A 92 -7.55 -1.95 -13.13
CA LEU A 92 -8.89 -1.37 -13.21
C LEU A 92 -9.29 -0.66 -11.92
N ARG A 93 -9.09 -1.32 -10.77
CA ARG A 93 -9.44 -0.77 -9.45
C ARG A 93 -8.57 0.42 -9.06
N ALA A 94 -7.28 0.37 -9.37
CA ALA A 94 -6.36 1.49 -9.24
C ALA A 94 -6.83 2.73 -10.01
N LYS A 95 -7.23 2.54 -11.27
CA LYS A 95 -7.79 3.61 -12.10
C LYS A 95 -9.08 4.18 -11.51
N MET A 96 -10.04 3.32 -11.18
CA MET A 96 -11.33 3.72 -10.61
C MET A 96 -11.17 4.55 -9.33
N VAL A 97 -10.29 4.13 -8.42
CA VAL A 97 -10.01 4.87 -7.18
C VAL A 97 -9.42 6.26 -7.47
N ALA A 98 -8.39 6.34 -8.30
CA ALA A 98 -7.75 7.61 -8.62
C ALA A 98 -8.71 8.57 -9.34
N GLU A 99 -9.48 8.09 -10.31
CA GLU A 99 -10.46 8.92 -11.04
C GLU A 99 -11.59 9.40 -10.13
N THR A 100 -12.11 8.52 -9.28
CA THR A 100 -13.20 8.89 -8.38
C THR A 100 -12.75 9.95 -7.38
N PHE A 101 -11.60 9.78 -6.72
CA PHE A 101 -11.11 10.82 -5.80
C PHE A 101 -10.78 12.13 -6.50
N ASN A 102 -10.29 12.11 -7.75
CA ASN A 102 -10.06 13.34 -8.52
C ASN A 102 -11.36 14.04 -8.95
N SER A 103 -12.51 13.34 -8.95
CA SER A 103 -13.82 13.94 -9.22
C SER A 103 -14.46 14.59 -7.98
N ILE A 104 -13.95 14.32 -6.77
CA ILE A 104 -14.51 14.82 -5.52
C ILE A 104 -13.94 16.21 -5.20
N GLU A 105 -14.81 17.16 -4.80
CA GLU A 105 -14.41 18.54 -4.49
C GLU A 105 -13.32 18.57 -3.40
N GLY A 106 -12.24 19.31 -3.67
CA GLY A 106 -11.16 19.51 -2.70
C GLY A 106 -10.19 18.33 -2.59
N PHE A 107 -10.35 17.29 -3.41
CA PHE A 107 -9.43 16.16 -3.45
C PHE A 107 -8.51 16.23 -4.67
N SER A 108 -7.33 15.63 -4.54
CA SER A 108 -6.45 15.32 -5.65
C SER A 108 -5.73 14.01 -5.38
N CYS A 109 -5.71 13.10 -6.36
CA CYS A 109 -5.09 11.79 -6.23
C CYS A 109 -4.17 11.51 -7.42
N ASN A 110 -2.90 11.21 -7.12
CA ASN A 110 -1.97 10.77 -8.16
C ASN A 110 -2.40 9.42 -8.77
N PRO A 111 -2.06 9.15 -10.03
CA PRO A 111 -2.26 7.84 -10.63
C PRO A 111 -1.54 6.75 -9.81
N VAL A 112 -2.25 5.66 -9.51
CA VAL A 112 -1.67 4.51 -8.81
C VAL A 112 -0.96 3.62 -9.82
N GLN A 113 0.35 3.79 -9.95
CA GLN A 113 1.17 3.06 -10.93
C GLN A 113 1.54 1.64 -10.47
N GLY A 114 1.47 1.36 -9.16
CA GLY A 114 1.85 0.07 -8.59
C GLY A 114 1.47 -0.05 -7.12
N ALA A 115 1.86 -1.16 -6.50
CA ALA A 115 1.42 -1.56 -5.16
C ALA A 115 -0.11 -1.65 -5.05
N MET A 116 -0.66 -1.42 -3.86
CA MET A 116 -2.08 -1.67 -3.54
C MET A 116 -2.78 -0.46 -2.87
N TYR A 117 -2.18 0.73 -2.97
CA TYR A 117 -2.61 1.90 -2.21
C TYR A 117 -2.70 3.14 -3.07
N ALA A 118 -3.73 3.94 -2.80
CA ALA A 118 -3.80 5.33 -3.21
C ALA A 118 -3.49 6.22 -2.00
N PHE A 119 -2.97 7.42 -2.27
CA PHE A 119 -2.69 8.42 -1.24
C PHE A 119 -3.25 9.79 -1.63
N PRO A 120 -4.60 9.96 -1.61
CA PRO A 120 -5.21 11.22 -2.00
C PRO A 120 -4.85 12.34 -1.01
N GLN A 121 -4.66 13.54 -1.56
CA GLN A 121 -4.60 14.78 -0.80
C GLN A 121 -6.00 15.37 -0.65
N MET A 122 -6.28 15.92 0.52
CA MET A 122 -7.52 16.61 0.86
C MET A 122 -7.22 18.07 1.22
N LYS A 123 -7.94 19.00 0.59
CA LYS A 123 -7.99 20.40 1.01
C LYS A 123 -9.09 20.55 2.04
N LEU A 124 -8.71 20.52 3.32
CA LEU A 124 -9.66 20.65 4.42
C LEU A 124 -10.01 22.13 4.67
N PRO A 125 -11.30 22.46 4.91
CA PRO A 125 -11.70 23.81 5.28
C PRO A 125 -11.05 24.29 6.59
N PRO A 126 -10.80 25.60 6.77
CA PRO A 126 -10.24 26.14 8.01
C PRO A 126 -11.03 25.75 9.28
N LYS A 127 -12.37 25.74 9.22
CA LYS A 127 -13.21 25.33 10.37
C LYS A 127 -13.01 23.86 10.74
N ALA A 128 -12.77 22.98 9.76
CA ALA A 128 -12.47 21.57 10.04
C ALA A 128 -11.11 21.43 10.74
N ILE A 129 -10.11 22.20 10.29
CA ILE A 129 -8.78 22.24 10.91
C ILE A 129 -8.87 22.77 12.35
N GLU A 130 -9.65 23.82 12.59
CA GLU A 130 -9.90 24.36 13.93
C GLU A 130 -10.66 23.37 14.83
N ALA A 131 -11.66 22.68 14.29
CA ALA A 131 -12.39 21.64 15.02
C ALA A 131 -11.48 20.49 15.43
N ALA A 132 -10.60 20.04 14.51
CA ALA A 132 -9.59 19.04 14.80
C ALA A 132 -8.64 19.49 15.92
N LYS A 133 -8.14 20.73 15.86
CA LYS A 133 -7.30 21.32 16.92
C LYS A 133 -8.02 21.37 18.27
N LYS A 134 -9.28 21.79 18.30
CA LYS A 134 -10.11 21.80 19.53
C LYS A 134 -10.32 20.40 20.10
N ALA A 135 -10.39 19.39 19.23
CA ALA A 135 -10.47 17.98 19.61
C ALA A 135 -9.10 17.35 19.94
N GLY A 136 -8.00 18.10 19.90
CA GLY A 136 -6.65 17.59 20.14
C GLY A 136 -6.18 16.56 19.11
N LYS A 137 -6.68 16.64 17.86
CA LYS A 137 -6.38 15.70 16.77
C LYS A 137 -5.71 16.41 15.60
N GLU A 138 -4.85 15.69 14.88
CA GLU A 138 -4.41 16.11 13.55
C GLU A 138 -5.62 16.20 12.59
N PRO A 139 -5.68 17.17 11.66
CA PRO A 139 -6.85 17.37 10.81
C PRO A 139 -7.24 16.17 9.95
N ASP A 140 -6.28 15.40 9.44
CA ASP A 140 -6.55 14.19 8.68
C ASP A 140 -7.01 13.02 9.56
N ALA A 141 -6.49 12.88 10.77
CA ALA A 141 -6.97 11.93 11.75
C ALA A 141 -8.41 12.26 12.16
N PHE A 142 -8.71 13.54 12.39
CA PHE A 142 -10.07 14.01 12.65
C PHE A 142 -11.03 13.61 11.53
N TYR A 143 -10.66 13.89 10.27
CA TYR A 143 -11.44 13.46 9.10
C TYR A 143 -11.63 11.93 9.05
N ALA A 144 -10.57 11.16 9.28
CA ALA A 144 -10.63 9.70 9.26
C ALA A 144 -11.57 9.11 10.31
N PHE A 145 -11.62 9.70 11.52
CA PHE A 145 -12.56 9.28 12.56
C PHE A 145 -14.01 9.63 12.19
N GLU A 146 -14.29 10.84 11.72
CA GLU A 146 -15.64 11.22 11.29
C GLU A 146 -16.13 10.33 10.14
N LEU A 147 -15.25 10.01 9.18
CA LEU A 147 -15.57 9.07 8.08
C LEU A 147 -15.92 7.69 8.64
N LEU A 148 -15.09 7.16 9.54
CA LEU A 148 -15.28 5.84 10.14
C LEU A 148 -16.60 5.76 10.91
N GLU A 149 -16.88 6.76 11.75
CA GLU A 149 -18.09 6.82 12.57
C GLU A 149 -19.37 6.94 11.72
N ALA A 150 -19.32 7.69 10.61
CA ALA A 150 -20.47 7.89 9.74
C ALA A 150 -20.73 6.73 8.77
N THR A 151 -19.68 6.07 8.28
CA THR A 151 -19.79 5.14 7.13
C THR A 151 -19.31 3.72 7.40
N GLY A 152 -18.54 3.52 8.47
CA GLY A 152 -17.80 2.28 8.72
C GLY A 152 -16.53 2.14 7.88
N ILE A 153 -16.18 3.13 7.04
CA ILE A 153 -14.97 3.09 6.21
C ILE A 153 -13.75 3.47 7.06
N CYS A 154 -12.83 2.52 7.23
CA CYS A 154 -11.58 2.75 7.94
C CYS A 154 -10.44 3.07 6.96
N ILE A 155 -9.92 4.30 7.02
CA ILE A 155 -8.73 4.76 6.31
C ILE A 155 -7.60 5.05 7.29
N VAL A 156 -6.36 5.12 6.80
CA VAL A 156 -5.22 5.52 7.63
C VAL A 156 -4.89 6.99 7.35
N PRO A 157 -4.87 7.89 8.35
CA PRO A 157 -4.58 9.30 8.13
C PRO A 157 -3.12 9.52 7.71
N GLY A 158 -2.89 10.57 6.92
CA GLY A 158 -1.58 10.94 6.36
C GLY A 158 -0.52 11.25 7.43
N SER A 159 -0.94 11.78 8.56
CA SER A 159 -0.11 12.08 9.74
C SER A 159 0.66 10.86 10.25
N GLY A 160 0.14 9.65 10.06
CA GLY A 160 0.85 8.40 10.39
C GLY A 160 2.01 8.04 9.46
N PHE A 161 2.13 8.69 8.30
CA PHE A 161 3.16 8.41 7.29
C PHE A 161 4.21 9.52 7.17
N GLY A 162 3.97 10.67 7.78
CA GLY A 162 4.66 11.91 7.44
C GLY A 162 4.15 12.50 6.12
N GLN A 163 4.02 13.81 6.08
CA GLN A 163 3.53 14.56 4.92
C GLN A 163 4.05 16.00 4.99
N GLN A 164 3.97 16.73 3.87
CA GLN A 164 4.40 18.12 3.85
C GLN A 164 3.54 18.97 4.82
N PRO A 165 4.13 19.87 5.60
CA PRO A 165 3.36 20.76 6.48
C PRO A 165 2.29 21.53 5.73
N GLY A 166 1.07 21.59 6.29
CA GLY A 166 -0.09 22.25 5.67
C GLY A 166 -0.80 21.44 4.60
N THR A 167 -0.35 20.21 4.32
CA THR A 167 -1.06 19.25 3.47
C THR A 167 -1.65 18.12 4.31
N TYR A 168 -2.79 17.58 3.86
CA TYR A 168 -3.51 16.53 4.57
C TYR A 168 -3.83 15.42 3.59
N HIS A 169 -3.56 14.18 3.99
CA HIS A 169 -3.73 13.02 3.13
C HIS A 169 -4.39 11.89 3.91
N PHE A 170 -4.73 10.83 3.18
CA PHE A 170 -5.03 9.53 3.76
C PHE A 170 -4.57 8.42 2.84
N ARG A 171 -4.30 7.25 3.39
CA ARG A 171 -4.07 6.04 2.61
C ARG A 171 -5.34 5.21 2.57
N THR A 172 -5.74 4.82 1.36
CA THR A 172 -6.79 3.82 1.13
C THR A 172 -6.31 2.72 0.19
N THR A 173 -7.03 1.61 0.16
CA THR A 173 -6.67 0.40 -0.58
C THR A 173 -7.50 0.22 -1.86
N ILE A 174 -6.89 -0.40 -2.87
CA ILE A 174 -7.57 -0.81 -4.12
C ILE A 174 -8.06 -2.27 -4.08
N LEU A 175 -7.93 -2.94 -2.93
CA LEU A 175 -8.16 -4.38 -2.79
C LEU A 175 -9.62 -4.85 -2.79
N PRO A 176 -10.64 -4.06 -2.40
CA PRO A 176 -12.03 -4.52 -2.51
C PRO A 176 -12.38 -4.93 -3.94
N GLN A 177 -13.31 -5.88 -4.09
CA GLN A 177 -13.83 -6.26 -5.42
C GLN A 177 -14.52 -5.06 -6.08
N PRO A 178 -14.55 -4.95 -7.43
CA PRO A 178 -15.01 -3.76 -8.12
C PRO A 178 -16.37 -3.21 -7.64
N ASP A 179 -17.38 -4.06 -7.47
CA ASP A 179 -18.71 -3.61 -7.02
C ASP A 179 -18.71 -3.05 -5.59
N LYS A 180 -17.96 -3.71 -4.69
CA LYS A 180 -17.79 -3.24 -3.31
C LYS A 180 -16.95 -1.97 -3.25
N LEU A 181 -15.94 -1.86 -4.11
CA LEU A 181 -15.10 -0.69 -4.22
C LEU A 181 -15.92 0.52 -4.71
N LYS A 182 -16.77 0.32 -5.73
CA LYS A 182 -17.69 1.36 -6.18
C LYS A 182 -18.62 1.80 -5.06
N ALA A 183 -19.27 0.87 -4.37
CA ALA A 183 -20.16 1.19 -3.25
C ALA A 183 -19.43 1.93 -2.10
N MET A 184 -18.19 1.56 -1.80
CA MET A 184 -17.34 2.26 -0.83
C MET A 184 -17.05 3.69 -1.27
N LEU A 185 -16.67 3.89 -2.53
CA LEU A 185 -16.33 5.21 -3.09
C LEU A 185 -17.56 6.12 -3.15
N ASP A 186 -18.72 5.59 -3.51
CA ASP A 186 -19.98 6.34 -3.54
C ASP A 186 -20.33 6.86 -2.12
N LYS A 187 -20.24 6.00 -1.09
CA LYS A 187 -20.42 6.40 0.32
C LYS A 187 -19.39 7.43 0.78
N PHE A 188 -18.14 7.29 0.33
CA PHE A 188 -17.08 8.23 0.65
C PHE A 188 -17.41 9.63 0.10
N ALA A 189 -17.83 9.70 -1.17
CA ALA A 189 -18.20 10.96 -1.82
C ALA A 189 -19.39 11.65 -1.11
N GLU A 190 -20.41 10.87 -0.73
CA GLU A 190 -21.56 11.38 0.03
C GLU A 190 -21.14 11.93 1.40
N PHE A 191 -20.36 11.16 2.16
CA PHE A 191 -19.81 11.63 3.44
C PHE A 191 -19.02 12.91 3.27
N HIS A 192 -18.14 12.99 2.27
CA HIS A 192 -17.30 14.16 2.06
C HIS A 192 -18.11 15.41 1.74
N ALA A 193 -19.18 15.28 0.95
CA ALA A 193 -20.08 16.40 0.67
C ALA A 193 -20.76 16.93 1.95
N ILE A 194 -21.23 16.02 2.82
CA ILE A 194 -21.82 16.37 4.12
C ILE A 194 -20.77 17.01 5.04
N PHE A 195 -19.56 16.45 5.09
CA PHE A 195 -18.44 17.00 5.86
C PHE A 195 -18.11 18.42 5.42
N LEU A 196 -18.05 18.68 4.11
CA LEU A 196 -17.84 20.03 3.59
C LEU A 196 -18.98 20.97 3.96
N GLN A 197 -20.25 20.54 3.95
CA GLN A 197 -21.35 21.40 4.39
C GLN A 197 -21.25 21.77 5.89
N LYS A 198 -20.82 20.82 6.73
CA LYS A 198 -20.64 21.02 8.17
C LYS A 198 -19.50 22.01 8.50
N TYR A 199 -18.46 22.05 7.67
CA TYR A 199 -17.22 22.78 7.95
C TYR A 199 -16.81 23.84 6.91
N LYS A 200 -17.60 24.08 5.86
CA LYS A 200 -17.41 25.21 4.94
C LYS A 200 -17.62 26.54 5.67
#